data_AF-A0A538HNU9-F1
#
_entry.id   AF-A0A538HNU9-F1
#
_cell.length_a   1.000
_cell.length_b   1.000
_cell.length_c   1.000
_cell.angle_alpha   90.00
_cell.angle_beta   90.00
_cell.angle_gamma   90.00
#
_symmetry.space_group_name_H-M   'P 1'
#
loop_
_entity.id
_entity.type
_entity.pdbx_description
1 polymer ?
#
loop_
_entity_poly.entity_id
_entity_poly.type
_entity_poly.pdbx_seq_one_letter_code
_entity_poly.pdbx_strand_id
1 'polypeptide(L)'
;MRPPKFPGPLFSIVVAFLLAMTASAGAGRITTSSVAPSANSVTFKVPKGTDQLAPDITSIAVSNNDPGVITFRINVANRPQLGQDMLFDVFVDADRRTTTGSQNLAGVDYVIELAGGEVNLFKWDGTNFTRRGGDPSAASLSFAYRRGLTIHISAADLGNTRGFRFFAAATSGVAVDPDTGALDFANAHDDTAHPAGGGLYAFDVKMALPKLVVQKVATTPQKPAAGKPFSVRLTAARSDTGARLKGGQITCAARAGDKSISSQTPRFVGTQAMCTWIIPGFARGKRFVGSIAIVFEGKRVSRNVSLGISSSSPSRVRPRLTSARSSKLSASFRLPDSAAALSSSREAKTARCA
;
A
#
# COMPACT_ATOMS: atom_id res chain seq x y z
N MET A 1 -38.71 -9.89 -49.39
CA MET A 1 -38.51 -11.18 -48.70
C MET A 1 -39.01 -11.02 -47.27
N ARG A 2 -40.08 -11.75 -46.92
CA ARG A 2 -40.67 -11.80 -45.56
C ARG A 2 -39.98 -12.89 -44.74
N PRO A 3 -39.81 -12.72 -43.41
CA PRO A 3 -39.28 -13.77 -42.54
C PRO A 3 -40.34 -14.84 -42.24
N PRO A 4 -39.96 -16.12 -42.08
CA PRO A 4 -40.88 -17.13 -41.57
C PRO A 4 -40.96 -17.08 -40.04
N LYS A 5 -42.20 -17.02 -39.56
CA LYS A 5 -42.62 -17.34 -38.19
C LYS A 5 -42.74 -18.87 -38.07
N PHE A 6 -42.34 -19.45 -36.95
CA PHE A 6 -42.79 -20.79 -36.54
C PHE A 6 -43.43 -20.75 -35.15
N PRO A 7 -44.52 -21.52 -34.92
CA PRO A 7 -45.35 -21.50 -33.71
C PRO A 7 -44.85 -22.49 -32.65
N GLY A 8 -45.30 -22.28 -31.39
CA GLY A 8 -45.16 -23.25 -30.30
C GLY A 8 -45.97 -24.54 -30.52
N PRO A 9 -45.91 -25.51 -29.58
CA PRO A 9 -46.88 -25.48 -28.49
C PRO A 9 -46.40 -25.96 -27.11
N LEU A 10 -47.26 -25.66 -26.14
CA LEU A 10 -47.30 -26.05 -24.73
C LEU A 10 -47.54 -27.55 -24.53
N PHE A 11 -46.96 -28.13 -23.49
CA PHE A 11 -47.53 -29.26 -22.74
C PHE A 11 -47.23 -29.11 -21.24
N SER A 12 -48.28 -28.81 -20.46
CA SER A 12 -48.41 -29.22 -19.04
C SER A 12 -48.69 -30.75 -19.04
N ILE A 13 -48.51 -31.58 -18.02
CA ILE A 13 -48.98 -31.54 -16.63
C ILE A 13 -48.23 -32.69 -15.86
N VAL A 14 -48.06 -32.52 -14.54
CA VAL A 14 -48.31 -33.50 -13.44
C VAL A 14 -47.14 -33.62 -12.45
N VAL A 15 -47.50 -33.22 -11.23
CA VAL A 15 -46.79 -33.25 -9.96
C VAL A 15 -46.74 -34.67 -9.40
N ALA A 16 -45.59 -35.07 -8.83
CA ALA A 16 -45.53 -36.12 -7.83
C ALA A 16 -44.77 -35.60 -6.60
N PHE A 17 -45.51 -35.45 -5.49
CA PHE A 17 -45.00 -35.19 -4.16
C PHE A 17 -44.25 -36.43 -3.63
N LEU A 18 -42.99 -36.28 -3.24
CA LEU A 18 -42.35 -37.16 -2.26
C LEU A 18 -41.64 -36.32 -1.22
N LEU A 19 -42.08 -36.47 0.04
CA LEU A 19 -41.39 -35.99 1.22
C LEU A 19 -40.05 -36.71 1.38
N ALA A 20 -38.96 -35.95 1.44
CA ALA A 20 -37.76 -36.34 2.16
C ALA A 20 -37.18 -35.12 2.87
N MET A 21 -37.40 -35.05 4.19
CA MET A 21 -36.67 -34.17 5.09
C MET A 21 -35.21 -34.64 5.13
N THR A 22 -34.30 -33.82 4.59
CA THR A 22 -32.89 -33.85 4.98
C THR A 22 -32.48 -32.43 5.35
N ALA A 23 -32.46 -32.15 6.66
CA ALA A 23 -31.84 -30.97 7.22
C ALA A 23 -30.31 -31.11 7.11
N SER A 24 -29.75 -30.76 5.95
CA SER A 24 -28.32 -30.51 5.84
C SER A 24 -28.04 -29.15 6.45
N ALA A 25 -27.53 -29.15 7.68
CA ALA A 25 -26.84 -28.02 8.28
C ALA A 25 -25.64 -27.67 7.39
N GLY A 26 -25.88 -26.79 6.40
CA GLY A 26 -24.85 -26.18 5.60
C GLY A 26 -23.99 -25.32 6.52
N ALA A 27 -22.88 -25.89 6.98
CA ALA A 27 -21.77 -25.12 7.51
C ALA A 27 -21.37 -24.14 6.41
N GLY A 28 -21.86 -22.90 6.49
CA GLY A 28 -21.47 -21.82 5.60
C GLY A 28 -19.97 -21.69 5.70
N ARG A 29 -19.25 -22.22 4.71
CA ARG A 29 -17.85 -21.90 4.50
C ARG A 29 -17.82 -20.40 4.31
N ILE A 30 -17.33 -19.69 5.32
CA ILE A 30 -16.89 -18.31 5.18
C ILE A 30 -15.75 -18.37 4.18
N THR A 31 -16.06 -18.25 2.89
CA THR A 31 -15.08 -17.91 1.89
C THR A 31 -14.60 -16.52 2.28
N THR A 32 -13.44 -16.44 2.93
CA THR A 32 -12.69 -15.21 2.95
C THR A 32 -12.39 -14.93 1.49
N SER A 33 -13.17 -14.07 0.84
CA SER A 33 -12.84 -13.55 -0.48
C SER A 33 -11.45 -12.97 -0.37
N SER A 34 -10.44 -13.68 -0.88
CA SER A 34 -9.16 -13.08 -1.18
C SER A 34 -9.49 -11.95 -2.14
N VAL A 35 -9.31 -10.72 -1.68
CA VAL A 35 -9.42 -9.61 -2.61
C VAL A 35 -8.25 -9.76 -3.53
N ALA A 36 -8.56 -10.12 -4.78
CA ALA A 36 -7.57 -10.15 -5.84
C ALA A 36 -6.84 -8.80 -5.82
N PRO A 37 -5.50 -8.80 -5.89
CA PRO A 37 -4.75 -7.55 -6.02
C PRO A 37 -5.30 -6.81 -7.24
N SER A 38 -5.56 -5.52 -7.11
CA SER A 38 -6.10 -4.72 -8.21
C SER A 38 -5.02 -4.33 -9.20
N ALA A 39 -3.76 -4.75 -9.02
CA ALA A 39 -2.63 -4.46 -9.90
C ALA A 39 -2.96 -4.52 -11.40
N ASN A 40 -2.52 -3.51 -12.16
CA ASN A 40 -2.66 -3.47 -13.61
C ASN A 40 -1.31 -3.73 -14.28
N SER A 41 -1.32 -4.30 -15.48
CA SER A 41 -0.12 -4.50 -16.30
C SER A 41 -0.50 -4.47 -17.78
N VAL A 42 0.22 -3.67 -18.57
CA VAL A 42 0.02 -3.49 -20.02
C VAL A 42 1.38 -3.43 -20.69
N THR A 43 1.53 -4.08 -21.85
CA THR A 43 2.73 -3.95 -22.69
C THR A 43 2.36 -3.33 -24.02
N PHE A 44 3.01 -2.21 -24.33
CA PHE A 44 2.90 -1.48 -25.58
C PHE A 44 4.04 -1.92 -26.50
N LYS A 45 3.71 -2.40 -27.69
CA LYS A 45 4.71 -2.71 -28.72
C LYS A 45 5.06 -1.43 -29.47
N VAL A 46 6.35 -1.23 -29.71
CA VAL A 46 6.87 -0.07 -30.43
C VAL A 46 7.42 -0.58 -31.76
N PRO A 47 7.03 0.01 -32.91
CA PRO A 47 7.66 -0.29 -34.19
C PRO A 47 9.15 0.01 -34.13
N LYS A 48 9.96 -0.77 -34.86
CA LYS A 48 11.40 -0.56 -34.92
C LYS A 48 11.71 0.85 -35.45
N GLY A 49 12.61 1.56 -34.77
CA GLY A 49 13.13 2.85 -35.22
C GLY A 49 13.88 2.75 -36.55
N THR A 50 13.93 3.86 -37.29
CA THR A 50 14.64 3.94 -38.58
C THR A 50 16.10 4.32 -38.45
N ASP A 51 16.46 5.07 -37.40
CA ASP A 51 17.84 5.43 -37.10
C ASP A 51 18.56 4.27 -36.39
N GLN A 52 19.63 3.76 -37.00
CA GLN A 52 20.40 2.64 -36.46
C GLN A 52 21.35 3.07 -35.33
N LEU A 53 21.68 4.36 -35.26
CA LEU A 53 22.53 4.93 -34.23
C LEU A 53 21.73 5.29 -32.98
N ALA A 54 20.42 5.47 -33.08
CA ALA A 54 19.54 5.70 -31.92
C ALA A 54 19.38 4.43 -31.06
N PRO A 55 19.05 4.54 -29.76
CA PRO A 55 18.61 3.41 -28.94
C PRO A 55 17.27 2.87 -29.45
N ASP A 56 17.17 1.61 -29.84
CA ASP A 56 15.95 1.02 -30.44
C ASP A 56 14.97 0.51 -29.37
N ILE A 57 13.97 1.35 -29.01
CA ILE A 57 12.88 1.01 -28.12
C ILE A 57 11.91 0.06 -28.84
N THR A 58 11.79 -1.17 -28.33
CA THR A 58 10.93 -2.20 -28.95
C THR A 58 9.61 -2.41 -28.23
N SER A 59 9.56 -2.06 -26.95
CA SER A 59 8.35 -2.14 -26.15
C SER A 59 8.46 -1.37 -24.85
N ILE A 60 7.31 -0.96 -24.32
CA ILE A 60 7.18 -0.42 -22.98
C ILE A 60 6.18 -1.27 -22.21
N ALA A 61 6.63 -1.94 -21.15
CA ALA A 61 5.73 -2.58 -20.21
C ALA A 61 5.48 -1.64 -19.02
N VAL A 62 4.22 -1.34 -18.75
CA VAL A 62 3.79 -0.51 -17.63
C VAL A 62 2.96 -1.35 -16.69
N SER A 63 3.24 -1.26 -15.40
CA SER A 63 2.46 -1.96 -14.38
C SER A 63 2.32 -1.12 -13.12
N ASN A 64 1.35 -1.44 -12.27
CA ASN A 64 1.30 -0.90 -10.91
C ASN A 64 0.95 -1.98 -9.90
N ASN A 65 1.43 -1.85 -8.66
CA ASN A 65 1.01 -2.68 -7.53
C ASN A 65 -0.16 -2.05 -6.75
N ASP A 66 -0.66 -2.76 -5.74
CA ASP A 66 -1.81 -2.32 -4.93
C ASP A 66 -1.59 -0.97 -4.21
N PRO A 67 -0.41 -0.68 -3.63
CA PRO A 67 -0.08 0.65 -3.11
C PRO A 67 -0.02 1.77 -4.16
N GLY A 68 0.00 1.45 -5.45
CA GLY A 68 0.12 2.44 -6.54
C GLY A 68 1.56 2.77 -6.93
N VAL A 69 2.52 1.90 -6.64
CA VAL A 69 3.87 2.00 -7.24
C VAL A 69 3.77 1.57 -8.69
N ILE A 70 4.04 2.49 -9.59
CA ILE A 70 4.06 2.34 -11.04
C ILE A 70 5.47 1.90 -11.44
N THR A 71 5.55 0.96 -12.37
CA THR A 71 6.80 0.51 -12.98
C THR A 71 6.72 0.70 -14.49
N PHE A 72 7.68 1.44 -15.04
CA PHE A 72 7.91 1.52 -16.49
C PHE A 72 9.11 0.66 -16.83
N ARG A 73 8.96 -0.26 -17.78
CA ARG A 73 10.04 -1.08 -18.34
C ARG A 73 10.14 -0.79 -19.83
N ILE A 74 11.15 -0.01 -20.21
CA ILE A 74 11.43 0.42 -21.58
C ILE A 74 12.51 -0.49 -22.14
N ASN A 75 12.13 -1.41 -23.03
CA ASN A 75 13.05 -2.41 -23.59
C ASN A 75 13.79 -1.83 -24.79
N VAL A 76 15.13 -1.83 -24.72
CA VAL A 76 16.00 -1.31 -25.77
C VAL A 76 16.83 -2.45 -26.37
N ALA A 77 16.71 -2.69 -27.66
CA ALA A 77 17.25 -3.89 -28.30
C ALA A 77 18.77 -3.83 -28.54
N ASN A 78 19.26 -2.69 -29.01
CA ASN A 78 20.65 -2.46 -29.45
C ASN A 78 21.55 -1.79 -28.38
N ARG A 79 21.08 -1.67 -27.12
CA ARG A 79 21.83 -1.09 -25.99
C ARG A 79 21.76 -1.98 -24.74
N PRO A 80 22.63 -2.99 -24.60
CA PRO A 80 22.57 -3.93 -23.47
C PRO A 80 22.95 -3.29 -22.13
N GLN A 81 23.78 -2.26 -22.15
CA GLN A 81 24.23 -1.46 -21.00
C GLN A 81 23.84 0.01 -21.21
N LEU A 82 23.77 0.77 -20.11
CA LEU A 82 23.54 2.20 -20.15
C LEU A 82 24.85 2.89 -20.55
N GLY A 83 24.85 3.59 -21.68
CA GLY A 83 25.96 4.44 -22.10
C GLY A 83 25.98 5.75 -21.32
N GLN A 84 27.16 6.38 -21.23
CA GLN A 84 27.30 7.72 -20.63
C GLN A 84 26.73 8.82 -21.54
N ASP A 85 26.62 8.52 -22.83
CA ASP A 85 26.06 9.37 -23.87
C ASP A 85 24.54 9.22 -24.04
N MET A 86 23.91 8.44 -23.15
CA MET A 86 22.49 8.11 -23.24
C MET A 86 21.65 8.95 -22.28
N LEU A 87 20.50 9.40 -22.79
CA LEU A 87 19.45 10.06 -22.04
C LEU A 87 18.13 9.31 -22.26
N PHE A 88 17.31 9.22 -21.22
CA PHE A 88 15.94 8.68 -21.34
C PHE A 88 14.96 9.65 -20.73
N ASP A 89 13.84 9.85 -21.40
CA ASP A 89 12.69 10.58 -20.88
C ASP A 89 11.43 9.74 -20.88
N VAL A 90 10.64 9.87 -19.81
CA VAL A 90 9.23 9.45 -19.79
C VAL A 90 8.39 10.68 -19.52
N PHE A 91 7.64 11.08 -20.54
CA PHE A 91 6.72 12.20 -20.48
C PHE A 91 5.35 11.72 -20.03
N VAL A 92 4.84 12.27 -18.94
CA VAL A 92 3.60 11.83 -18.29
C VAL A 92 2.63 12.98 -18.16
N ASP A 93 1.47 12.84 -18.80
CA ASP A 93 0.26 13.59 -18.46
C ASP A 93 -0.48 12.80 -17.38
N ALA A 94 -0.41 13.30 -16.15
CA ALA A 94 -0.82 12.58 -14.95
C ALA A 94 -2.32 12.70 -14.67
N ASP A 95 -2.98 13.74 -15.20
CA ASP A 95 -4.42 13.97 -14.97
C ASP A 95 -5.29 13.66 -16.20
N ARG A 96 -4.66 13.26 -17.31
CA ARG A 96 -5.29 12.91 -18.60
C ARG A 96 -5.97 14.08 -19.29
N ARG A 97 -5.56 15.32 -19.02
CA ARG A 97 -6.14 16.49 -19.66
C ARG A 97 -5.10 17.18 -20.52
N THR A 98 -5.43 17.30 -21.82
CA THR A 98 -4.59 18.05 -22.76
C THR A 98 -4.53 19.54 -22.46
N THR A 99 -5.42 20.06 -21.61
CA THR A 99 -5.55 21.49 -21.28
C THR A 99 -4.75 21.91 -20.05
N THR A 100 -4.18 20.96 -19.31
CA THR A 100 -3.22 21.17 -18.21
C THR A 100 -1.84 20.76 -18.70
N GLY A 101 -0.78 21.07 -17.95
CA GLY A 101 0.58 20.72 -18.37
C GLY A 101 1.07 21.46 -19.63
N SER A 102 2.08 20.87 -20.28
CA SER A 102 2.69 21.39 -21.51
C SER A 102 1.76 21.18 -22.71
N GLN A 103 1.23 22.27 -23.26
CA GLN A 103 0.34 22.25 -24.43
C GLN A 103 1.04 21.66 -25.68
N ASN A 104 2.33 21.92 -25.84
CA ASN A 104 3.11 21.42 -26.97
C ASN A 104 3.38 19.90 -26.89
N LEU A 105 3.22 19.32 -25.70
CA LEU A 105 3.39 17.89 -25.44
C LEU A 105 2.07 17.23 -25.04
N ALA A 106 0.95 17.69 -25.60
CA ALA A 106 -0.37 17.09 -25.39
C ALA A 106 -0.84 17.01 -23.92
N GLY A 107 -0.39 17.96 -23.10
CA GLY A 107 -0.76 18.13 -21.70
C GLY A 107 0.14 17.41 -20.69
N VAL A 108 1.38 17.11 -21.07
CA VAL A 108 2.35 16.47 -20.16
C VAL A 108 2.59 17.34 -18.93
N ASP A 109 2.39 16.75 -17.75
CA ASP A 109 2.59 17.38 -16.45
C ASP A 109 3.98 17.11 -15.88
N TYR A 110 4.57 15.96 -16.18
CA TYR A 110 5.82 15.50 -15.60
C TYR A 110 6.77 14.92 -16.65
N VAL A 111 8.07 15.08 -16.41
CA VAL A 111 9.13 14.39 -17.14
C VAL A 111 9.97 13.62 -16.13
N ILE A 112 10.10 12.31 -16.35
CA ILE A 112 11.06 11.48 -15.64
C ILE A 112 12.28 11.33 -16.55
N GLU A 113 13.38 11.95 -16.17
CA GLU A 113 14.62 11.98 -16.96
C GLU A 113 15.66 11.07 -16.30
N LEU A 114 16.39 10.30 -17.09
CA LEU A 114 17.64 9.66 -16.69
C LEU A 114 18.76 10.21 -17.57
N ALA A 115 19.70 10.92 -16.96
CA ALA A 115 20.89 11.48 -17.61
C ALA A 115 22.11 11.35 -16.70
N GLY A 116 23.28 11.03 -17.25
CA GLY A 116 24.52 10.93 -16.46
C GLY A 116 24.49 9.87 -15.33
N GLY A 117 23.58 8.89 -15.40
CA GLY A 117 23.38 7.89 -14.35
C GLY A 117 22.52 8.35 -13.17
N GLU A 118 21.88 9.52 -13.26
CA GLU A 118 20.96 10.04 -12.26
C GLU A 118 19.53 10.10 -12.82
N VAL A 119 18.54 9.73 -12.01
CA VAL A 119 17.12 9.82 -12.38
C VAL A 119 16.45 10.97 -11.65
N ASN A 120 15.79 11.85 -12.40
CA ASN A 120 15.16 13.07 -11.93
C ASN A 120 13.68 13.10 -12.32
N LEU A 121 12.87 13.82 -11.52
CA LEU A 121 11.46 14.07 -11.80
C LEU A 121 11.23 15.58 -11.89
N PHE A 122 10.93 16.05 -13.08
CA PHE A 122 10.55 17.44 -13.34
C PHE A 122 9.04 17.57 -13.49
N LYS A 123 8.52 18.76 -13.20
CA LYS A 123 7.10 19.08 -13.34
C LYS A 123 6.95 20.34 -14.18
N TRP A 124 5.93 20.36 -15.03
CA TRP A 124 5.55 21.52 -15.79
C TRP A 124 5.15 22.67 -14.88
N ASP A 125 5.76 23.83 -15.09
CA ASP A 125 5.55 25.01 -14.27
C ASP A 125 4.79 26.15 -14.96
N GLY A 126 4.29 25.89 -16.18
CA GLY A 126 3.64 26.86 -17.06
C GLY A 126 4.54 27.33 -18.20
N THR A 127 5.85 27.12 -18.11
CA THR A 127 6.80 27.52 -19.16
C THR A 127 7.82 26.43 -19.46
N ASN A 128 8.38 25.79 -18.44
CA ASN A 128 9.39 24.74 -18.57
C ASN A 128 9.11 23.58 -17.61
N PHE A 129 9.84 22.48 -17.81
CA PHE A 129 9.90 21.40 -16.84
C PHE A 129 10.99 21.73 -15.82
N THR A 130 10.57 22.05 -14.60
CA THR A 130 11.50 22.40 -13.51
C THR A 130 11.18 21.62 -12.24
N ARG A 131 12.05 21.76 -11.23
CA ARG A 131 11.82 21.23 -9.89
C ARG A 131 11.78 22.39 -8.90
N ARG A 132 10.64 22.61 -8.25
CA ARG A 132 10.41 23.73 -7.32
C ARG A 132 10.07 23.24 -5.92
N GLY A 133 10.31 24.10 -4.92
CA GLY A 133 9.84 23.86 -3.56
C GLY A 133 8.31 23.80 -3.54
N GLY A 134 7.75 22.69 -3.05
CA GLY A 134 6.30 22.43 -3.02
C GLY A 134 5.79 21.48 -4.10
N ASP A 135 6.61 21.09 -5.07
CA ASP A 135 6.27 19.98 -5.98
C ASP A 135 6.14 18.66 -5.21
N PRO A 136 5.32 17.70 -5.69
CA PRO A 136 5.24 16.37 -5.10
C PRO A 136 6.62 15.74 -4.93
N SER A 137 6.80 14.99 -3.86
CA SER A 137 8.06 14.28 -3.58
C SER A 137 8.49 13.43 -4.78
N ALA A 138 9.79 13.20 -4.94
CA ALA A 138 10.35 12.19 -5.85
C ALA A 138 11.00 11.04 -5.04
N ALA A 139 10.66 10.91 -3.75
CA ALA A 139 11.34 10.00 -2.84
C ALA A 139 11.14 8.52 -3.18
N SER A 140 10.12 8.17 -3.98
CA SER A 140 9.93 6.80 -4.45
C SER A 140 10.59 6.51 -5.80
N LEU A 141 11.10 7.55 -6.47
CA LEU A 141 11.73 7.41 -7.78
C LEU A 141 13.03 6.62 -7.67
N SER A 142 13.13 5.58 -8.47
CA SER A 142 14.35 4.79 -8.61
C SER A 142 14.43 4.19 -10.00
N PHE A 143 15.63 3.81 -10.42
CA PHE A 143 15.83 3.17 -11.70
C PHE A 143 16.78 1.97 -11.61
N ALA A 144 16.69 1.11 -12.62
CA ALA A 144 17.66 0.06 -12.92
C ALA A 144 17.78 -0.09 -14.44
N TYR A 145 18.96 -0.47 -14.92
CA TYR A 145 19.18 -0.70 -16.34
C TYR A 145 19.67 -2.12 -16.63
N ARG A 146 18.98 -2.82 -17.53
CA ARG A 146 19.42 -4.11 -18.09
C ARG A 146 18.73 -4.33 -19.43
N ARG A 147 19.46 -4.12 -20.55
CA ARG A 147 18.87 -4.12 -21.90
C ARG A 147 17.65 -3.17 -21.98
N GLY A 148 17.85 -1.95 -21.51
CA GLY A 148 16.84 -0.91 -21.37
C GLY A 148 16.54 -0.51 -19.92
N LEU A 149 15.74 0.53 -19.79
CA LEU A 149 15.44 1.21 -18.54
C LEU A 149 14.27 0.55 -17.79
N THR A 150 14.38 0.46 -16.48
CA THR A 150 13.28 0.19 -15.54
C THR A 150 13.19 1.35 -14.57
N ILE A 151 12.03 1.99 -14.47
CA ILE A 151 11.74 3.05 -13.50
C ILE A 151 10.67 2.56 -12.54
N HIS A 152 10.83 2.84 -11.25
CA HIS A 152 9.76 2.74 -10.26
C HIS A 152 9.42 4.13 -9.74
N ILE A 153 8.13 4.45 -9.63
CA ILE A 153 7.63 5.71 -9.06
C ILE A 153 6.23 5.52 -8.48
N SER A 154 5.93 6.12 -7.34
CA SER A 154 4.60 6.13 -6.74
C SER A 154 3.65 7.05 -7.49
N ALA A 155 2.39 6.64 -7.63
CA ALA A 155 1.33 7.54 -8.11
C ALA A 155 1.20 8.83 -7.28
N ALA A 156 1.60 8.80 -6.00
CA ALA A 156 1.63 9.98 -5.14
C ALA A 156 2.66 11.03 -5.58
N ASP A 157 3.80 10.58 -6.10
CA ASP A 157 4.87 11.44 -6.63
C ASP A 157 4.44 12.08 -7.98
N LEU A 158 3.42 11.50 -8.62
CA LEU A 158 2.75 12.00 -9.84
C LEU A 158 1.37 12.60 -9.52
N GLY A 159 1.24 13.32 -8.41
CA GLY A 159 0.02 14.07 -8.09
C GLY A 159 -1.18 13.21 -7.65
N ASN A 160 -0.94 12.00 -7.14
CA ASN A 160 -1.97 11.01 -6.78
C ASN A 160 -2.82 10.52 -7.97
N THR A 161 -2.21 10.39 -9.14
CA THR A 161 -2.90 9.93 -10.36
C THR A 161 -3.59 8.57 -10.18
N ARG A 162 -4.74 8.40 -10.84
CA ARG A 162 -5.47 7.11 -10.98
C ARG A 162 -5.33 6.51 -12.37
N GLY A 163 -4.57 7.16 -13.22
CA GLY A 163 -4.37 6.80 -14.59
C GLY A 163 -3.78 7.99 -15.32
N PHE A 164 -2.86 7.72 -16.24
CA PHE A 164 -2.10 8.74 -16.93
C PHE A 164 -2.05 8.43 -18.42
N ARG A 165 -1.58 9.40 -19.20
CA ARG A 165 -1.13 9.23 -20.58
C ARG A 165 0.38 9.47 -20.64
N PHE A 166 1.09 8.77 -21.52
CA PHE A 166 2.55 8.90 -21.59
C PHE A 166 3.14 8.56 -22.97
N PHE A 167 4.38 8.98 -23.17
CA PHE A 167 5.29 8.44 -24.18
C PHE A 167 6.71 8.40 -23.59
N ALA A 168 7.63 7.70 -24.25
CA ALA A 168 9.02 7.66 -23.83
C ALA A 168 9.95 7.98 -25.00
N ALA A 169 11.09 8.59 -24.69
CA ALA A 169 12.18 8.81 -25.62
C ALA A 169 13.47 8.22 -25.07
N ALA A 170 14.33 7.75 -25.95
CA ALA A 170 15.68 7.35 -25.65
C ALA A 170 16.61 8.00 -26.67
N THR A 171 17.63 8.68 -26.15
CA THR A 171 18.60 9.42 -26.95
C THR A 171 19.98 8.84 -26.70
N SER A 172 20.82 8.76 -27.73
CA SER A 172 22.27 8.52 -27.58
C SER A 172 23.08 9.61 -28.30
N GLY A 173 24.39 9.65 -28.10
CA GLY A 173 25.23 10.71 -28.66
C GLY A 173 25.12 12.06 -27.94
N VAL A 174 24.52 12.08 -26.74
CA VAL A 174 24.47 13.27 -25.88
C VAL A 174 25.85 13.47 -25.26
N ALA A 175 26.42 14.66 -25.44
CA ALA A 175 27.64 15.05 -24.75
C ALA A 175 27.31 15.93 -23.53
N VAL A 176 28.22 15.94 -22.56
CA VAL A 176 28.16 16.89 -21.43
C VAL A 176 29.31 17.86 -21.61
N ASP A 177 28.97 19.15 -21.72
CA ASP A 177 29.96 20.22 -21.75
C ASP A 177 30.74 20.22 -20.42
N PRO A 178 32.08 20.06 -20.44
CA PRO A 178 32.86 19.86 -19.22
C PRO A 178 32.97 21.12 -18.36
N ASP A 179 32.76 22.31 -18.93
CA ASP A 179 32.93 23.59 -18.24
C ASP A 179 31.63 24.07 -17.58
N THR A 180 30.50 23.81 -18.24
CA THR A 180 29.18 24.27 -17.83
C THR A 180 28.29 23.16 -17.26
N GLY A 181 28.59 21.89 -17.57
CA GLY A 181 27.74 20.75 -17.28
C GLY A 181 26.46 20.69 -18.13
N ALA A 182 26.34 21.52 -19.16
CA ALA A 182 25.19 21.54 -20.05
C ALA A 182 25.19 20.31 -20.96
N LEU A 183 24.00 19.81 -21.30
CA LEU A 183 23.84 18.74 -22.28
C LEU A 183 23.95 19.32 -23.70
N ASP A 184 24.77 18.69 -24.54
CA ASP A 184 24.92 18.98 -25.96
C ASP A 184 24.32 17.85 -26.79
N PHE A 185 23.37 18.21 -27.64
CA PHE A 185 22.59 17.31 -28.50
C PHE A 185 23.02 17.38 -29.97
N ALA A 186 24.14 18.03 -30.32
CA ALA A 186 24.57 18.20 -31.71
C ALA A 186 24.75 16.87 -32.48
N ASN A 187 25.07 15.78 -31.78
CA ASN A 187 25.22 14.44 -32.34
C ASN A 187 24.16 13.46 -31.80
N ALA A 188 23.04 13.99 -31.31
CA ALA A 188 21.99 13.18 -30.70
C ALA A 188 21.26 12.33 -31.75
N HIS A 189 20.97 11.10 -31.34
CA HIS A 189 20.16 10.14 -32.09
C HIS A 189 18.99 9.69 -31.23
N ASP A 190 17.78 10.04 -31.64
CA ASP A 190 16.56 9.85 -30.87
C ASP A 190 15.73 8.68 -31.40
N ASP A 191 15.18 7.90 -30.46
CA ASP A 191 14.06 7.02 -30.72
C ASP A 191 12.92 7.36 -29.76
N THR A 192 11.74 7.60 -30.33
CA THR A 192 10.55 7.99 -29.57
C THR A 192 9.48 6.92 -29.69
N ALA A 193 9.12 6.35 -28.55
CA ALA A 193 8.05 5.39 -28.42
C ALA A 193 6.72 6.07 -28.12
N HIS A 194 5.89 6.21 -29.15
CA HIS A 194 4.51 6.71 -29.07
C HIS A 194 3.54 5.79 -29.85
N PRO A 195 2.21 5.86 -29.65
CA PRO A 195 1.24 5.09 -30.42
C PRO A 195 1.38 5.31 -31.93
N ALA A 196 1.09 4.27 -32.72
CA ALA A 196 1.02 4.40 -34.17
C ALA A 196 -0.07 5.41 -34.55
N GLY A 197 0.28 6.42 -35.36
CA GLY A 197 -0.59 7.55 -35.69
C GLY A 197 -0.45 8.76 -34.76
N GLY A 198 0.49 8.73 -33.81
CA GLY A 198 0.79 9.82 -32.88
C GLY A 198 0.01 9.75 -31.56
N GLY A 199 0.22 10.74 -30.69
CA GLY A 199 -0.44 10.85 -29.39
C GLY A 199 0.30 10.14 -28.24
N LEU A 200 -0.45 9.72 -27.22
CA LEU A 200 0.08 9.18 -25.97
C LEU A 200 -0.53 7.81 -25.66
N TYR A 201 0.28 6.89 -25.13
CA TYR A 201 -0.21 5.64 -24.53
C TYR A 201 -1.03 5.95 -23.27
N ALA A 202 -2.09 5.18 -23.01
CA ALA A 202 -2.90 5.33 -21.80
C ALA A 202 -2.71 4.14 -20.86
N PHE A 203 -2.59 4.43 -19.55
CA PHE A 203 -2.47 3.39 -18.53
C PHE A 203 -3.30 3.73 -17.29
N ASP A 204 -4.18 2.82 -16.85
CA ASP A 204 -4.96 2.97 -15.61
C ASP A 204 -4.18 2.44 -14.41
N VAL A 205 -4.12 3.24 -13.35
CA VAL A 205 -3.50 2.86 -12.08
C VAL A 205 -4.56 2.27 -11.18
N LYS A 206 -4.57 0.94 -11.09
CA LYS A 206 -5.56 0.22 -10.29
C LYS A 206 -5.01 -0.08 -8.90
N MET A 207 -5.43 0.72 -7.93
CA MET A 207 -5.00 0.59 -6.53
C MET A 207 -6.08 -0.06 -5.67
N ALA A 208 -5.66 -0.88 -4.71
CA ALA A 208 -6.59 -1.46 -3.77
C ALA A 208 -7.05 -0.38 -2.80
N LEU A 209 -8.35 -0.33 -2.50
CA LEU A 209 -8.85 0.55 -1.44
C LEU A 209 -8.17 0.15 -0.12
N PRO A 210 -7.60 1.11 0.64
CA PRO A 210 -7.00 0.83 1.93
C PRO A 210 -8.01 0.13 2.84
N LYS A 211 -7.60 -0.99 3.43
CA LYS A 211 -8.37 -1.73 4.43
C LYS A 211 -7.68 -1.62 5.77
N LEU A 212 -8.46 -1.84 6.82
CA LEU A 212 -7.92 -2.02 8.15
C LEU A 212 -7.70 -3.51 8.40
N VAL A 213 -6.47 -3.87 8.76
CA VAL A 213 -6.07 -5.23 9.12
C VAL A 213 -5.80 -5.33 10.60
N VAL A 214 -6.16 -6.48 11.19
CA VAL A 214 -5.84 -6.78 12.59
C VAL A 214 -4.42 -7.31 12.65
N GLN A 215 -3.55 -6.63 13.39
CA GLN A 215 -2.21 -7.13 13.66
C GLN A 215 -2.16 -7.96 14.95
N LYS A 216 -2.86 -7.51 16.01
CA LYS A 216 -2.81 -8.20 17.31
C LYS A 216 -4.09 -7.99 18.11
N VAL A 217 -4.53 -9.05 18.79
CA VAL A 217 -5.54 -8.99 19.85
C VAL A 217 -4.91 -9.53 21.12
N ALA A 218 -5.09 -8.83 22.23
CA ALA A 218 -4.60 -9.27 23.53
C ALA A 218 -5.66 -9.01 24.60
N THR A 219 -5.59 -9.78 25.68
CA THR A 219 -6.47 -9.63 26.84
C THR A 219 -5.67 -9.41 28.11
N THR A 220 -6.23 -8.66 29.06
CA THR A 220 -5.58 -8.42 30.36
C THR A 220 -6.62 -8.36 31.47
N PRO A 221 -6.54 -9.25 32.49
CA PRO A 221 -5.69 -10.46 32.55
C PRO A 221 -5.99 -11.43 31.39
N GLN A 222 -5.17 -12.47 31.17
CA GLN A 222 -5.41 -13.43 30.08
C GLN A 222 -6.75 -14.17 30.21
N LYS A 223 -7.16 -14.49 31.45
CA LYS A 223 -8.47 -15.07 31.78
C LYS A 223 -9.30 -14.06 32.58
N PRO A 224 -10.55 -13.78 32.18
CA PRO A 224 -11.44 -12.93 32.97
C PRO A 224 -11.78 -13.59 34.31
N ALA A 225 -11.94 -12.79 35.35
CA ALA A 225 -12.36 -13.24 36.68
C ALA A 225 -13.56 -12.42 37.16
N ALA A 226 -14.51 -13.08 37.82
CA ALA A 226 -15.71 -12.41 38.32
C ALA A 226 -15.37 -11.34 39.37
N GLY A 227 -16.02 -10.18 39.28
CA GLY A 227 -15.80 -9.01 40.13
C GLY A 227 -14.51 -8.23 39.80
N LYS A 228 -13.79 -8.57 38.72
CA LYS A 228 -12.51 -7.94 38.36
C LYS A 228 -12.60 -7.24 37.01
N PRO A 229 -11.77 -6.19 36.79
CA PRO A 229 -11.63 -5.59 35.47
C PRO A 229 -11.01 -6.59 34.50
N PHE A 230 -11.53 -6.59 33.27
CA PHE A 230 -11.03 -7.36 32.16
C PHE A 230 -11.00 -6.48 30.92
N SER A 231 -9.85 -6.44 30.26
CA SER A 231 -9.63 -5.59 29.10
C SER A 231 -9.32 -6.41 27.87
N VAL A 232 -9.85 -5.98 26.72
CA VAL A 232 -9.46 -6.46 25.38
C VAL A 232 -8.76 -5.31 24.67
N ARG A 233 -7.60 -5.59 24.09
CA ARG A 233 -6.80 -4.64 23.32
C ARG A 233 -6.68 -5.11 21.87
N LEU A 234 -6.88 -4.20 20.93
CA LEU A 234 -6.78 -4.42 19.49
C LEU A 234 -5.74 -3.47 18.88
N THR A 235 -4.73 -4.04 18.24
CA THR A 235 -3.83 -3.30 17.33
C THR A 235 -4.27 -3.56 15.91
N ALA A 236 -4.64 -2.49 15.22
CA ALA A 236 -4.96 -2.50 13.80
C ALA A 236 -3.99 -1.63 13.02
N ALA A 237 -3.83 -1.91 11.74
CA ALA A 237 -3.02 -1.13 10.82
C ALA A 237 -3.73 -0.97 9.48
N ARG A 238 -3.30 0.02 8.70
CA ARG A 238 -3.71 0.11 7.30
C ARG A 238 -3.00 -0.98 6.49
N SER A 239 -3.71 -1.57 5.53
CA SER A 239 -3.17 -2.64 4.68
C SER A 239 -2.13 -2.16 3.67
N ASP A 240 -2.19 -0.88 3.28
CA ASP A 240 -1.35 -0.27 2.25
C ASP A 240 0.04 0.11 2.77
N THR A 241 0.10 0.69 3.97
CA THR A 241 1.32 1.28 4.57
C THR A 241 1.85 0.47 5.74
N GLY A 242 1.06 -0.46 6.28
CA GLY A 242 1.37 -1.14 7.55
C GLY A 242 1.33 -0.21 8.77
N ALA A 243 1.00 1.08 8.59
CA ALA A 243 0.96 2.07 9.65
C ALA A 243 -0.11 1.70 10.68
N ARG A 244 0.29 1.62 11.96
CA ARG A 244 -0.61 1.30 13.07
C ARG A 244 -1.51 2.47 13.40
N LEU A 245 -2.77 2.17 13.71
CA LEU A 245 -3.73 3.18 14.12
C LEU A 245 -3.40 3.72 15.51
N LYS A 246 -3.41 5.05 15.63
CA LYS A 246 -3.29 5.78 16.90
C LYS A 246 -4.61 6.45 17.33
N GLY A 247 -5.66 6.33 16.51
CA GLY A 247 -6.96 6.96 16.71
C GLY A 247 -8.06 6.31 15.87
N GLY A 248 -9.29 6.79 16.05
CA GLY A 248 -10.50 6.25 15.41
C GLY A 248 -11.64 6.08 16.41
N GLN A 249 -12.84 5.79 15.91
CA GLN A 249 -13.98 5.49 16.77
C GLN A 249 -13.91 4.03 17.22
N ILE A 250 -13.96 3.80 18.53
CA ILE A 250 -13.95 2.45 19.10
C ILE A 250 -15.37 2.08 19.51
N THR A 251 -15.81 0.88 19.12
CA THR A 251 -17.06 0.29 19.60
C THR A 251 -16.78 -1.01 20.31
N CYS A 252 -17.34 -1.14 21.52
CA CYS A 252 -17.19 -2.31 22.37
C CYS A 252 -18.57 -2.89 22.66
N ALA A 253 -18.70 -4.20 22.59
CA ALA A 253 -19.88 -4.91 23.06
C ALA A 253 -19.44 -6.18 23.78
N ALA A 254 -20.10 -6.55 24.87
CA ALA A 254 -19.80 -7.81 25.53
C ALA A 254 -21.02 -8.39 26.27
N ARG A 255 -20.95 -9.70 26.49
CA ARG A 255 -21.91 -10.48 27.27
C ARG A 255 -21.18 -11.39 28.25
N ALA A 256 -21.80 -11.63 29.40
CA ALA A 256 -21.35 -12.57 30.41
C ALA A 256 -22.45 -13.63 30.65
N GLY A 257 -22.27 -14.81 30.07
CA GLY A 257 -23.39 -15.69 29.73
C GLY A 257 -24.32 -14.98 28.75
N ASP A 258 -25.62 -14.96 29.04
CA ASP A 258 -26.63 -14.37 28.15
C ASP A 258 -26.89 -12.88 28.43
N LYS A 259 -26.27 -12.31 29.48
CA LYS A 259 -26.49 -10.92 29.88
C LYS A 259 -25.47 -9.99 29.23
N SER A 260 -25.95 -8.93 28.57
CA SER A 260 -25.10 -7.84 28.08
C SER A 260 -24.43 -7.10 29.24
N ILE A 261 -23.18 -6.67 29.04
CA ILE A 261 -22.42 -5.88 30.02
C ILE A 261 -21.84 -4.62 29.35
N SER A 262 -21.99 -3.49 30.04
CA SER A 262 -21.48 -2.21 29.57
C SER A 262 -19.96 -2.13 29.72
N SER A 263 -19.29 -1.64 28.68
CA SER A 263 -17.88 -1.29 28.78
C SER A 263 -17.71 0.07 29.46
N GLN A 264 -16.57 0.27 30.09
CA GLN A 264 -16.06 1.60 30.38
C GLN A 264 -15.78 2.36 29.08
N THR A 265 -15.58 3.67 29.16
CA THR A 265 -15.28 4.54 28.02
C THR A 265 -14.09 3.98 27.23
N PRO A 266 -14.30 3.56 25.97
CA PRO A 266 -13.24 3.02 25.14
C PRO A 266 -12.18 4.08 24.84
N ARG A 267 -10.91 3.68 24.72
CA ARG A 267 -9.82 4.62 24.42
C ARG A 267 -8.66 3.97 23.68
N PHE A 268 -7.86 4.78 23.02
CA PHE A 268 -6.54 4.37 22.55
C PHE A 268 -5.50 4.52 23.67
N VAL A 269 -4.60 3.53 23.78
CA VAL A 269 -3.39 3.59 24.60
C VAL A 269 -2.21 3.33 23.66
N GLY A 270 -1.51 4.38 23.26
CA GLY A 270 -0.53 4.31 22.18
C GLY A 270 -1.19 3.88 20.86
N THR A 271 -0.82 2.70 20.35
CA THR A 271 -1.38 2.11 19.10
C THR A 271 -2.41 1.00 19.36
N GLN A 272 -2.94 0.92 20.57
CA GLN A 272 -3.87 -0.12 20.98
C GLN A 272 -5.23 0.49 21.32
N ALA A 273 -6.28 0.13 20.58
CA ALA A 273 -7.64 0.38 21.03
C ALA A 273 -7.95 -0.55 22.20
N MET A 274 -8.49 0.00 23.29
CA MET A 274 -8.77 -0.75 24.53
C MET A 274 -10.23 -0.60 24.94
N CYS A 275 -10.88 -1.75 25.15
CA CYS A 275 -12.18 -1.86 25.80
C CYS A 275 -11.98 -2.52 27.17
N THR A 276 -12.57 -1.96 28.22
CA THR A 276 -12.49 -2.52 29.58
C THR A 276 -13.89 -2.73 30.13
N TRP A 277 -14.11 -3.89 30.76
CA TRP A 277 -15.34 -4.24 31.45
C TRP A 277 -15.05 -4.65 32.88
N ILE A 278 -15.98 -4.38 33.79
CA ILE A 278 -16.00 -5.03 35.10
C ILE A 278 -16.84 -6.29 34.97
N ILE A 279 -16.23 -7.46 35.16
CA ILE A 279 -16.96 -8.73 35.02
C ILE A 279 -17.91 -8.88 36.22
N PRO A 280 -19.23 -9.07 36.01
CA PRO A 280 -20.15 -9.19 37.14
C PRO A 280 -19.87 -10.40 38.03
N GLY A 281 -20.14 -10.28 39.33
CA GLY A 281 -19.97 -11.37 40.29
C GLY A 281 -20.79 -12.62 39.94
N PHE A 282 -22.00 -12.45 39.41
CA PHE A 282 -22.89 -13.53 39.00
C PHE A 282 -22.37 -14.35 37.80
N ALA A 283 -21.32 -13.88 37.13
CA ALA A 283 -20.79 -14.49 35.93
C ALA A 283 -19.70 -15.55 36.19
N ARG A 284 -19.46 -15.93 37.45
CA ARG A 284 -18.54 -17.04 37.78
C ARG A 284 -18.89 -18.30 37.02
N GLY A 285 -17.86 -18.94 36.43
CA GLY A 285 -18.02 -20.16 35.65
C GLY A 285 -18.71 -19.97 34.29
N LYS A 286 -19.22 -18.78 33.98
CA LYS A 286 -19.85 -18.48 32.69
C LYS A 286 -18.80 -18.11 31.63
N ARG A 287 -19.25 -17.90 30.40
CA ARG A 287 -18.41 -17.40 29.30
C ARG A 287 -18.53 -15.89 29.18
N PHE A 288 -17.40 -15.24 28.99
CA PHE A 288 -17.33 -13.89 28.42
C PHE A 288 -17.32 -14.01 26.90
N VAL A 289 -18.16 -13.23 26.23
CA VAL A 289 -18.16 -13.07 24.76
C VAL A 289 -18.13 -11.57 24.48
N GLY A 290 -17.01 -11.08 23.95
CA GLY A 290 -16.81 -9.67 23.66
C GLY A 290 -16.41 -9.43 22.21
N SER A 291 -16.70 -8.23 21.72
CA SER A 291 -16.23 -7.72 20.44
C SER A 291 -15.64 -6.33 20.63
N ILE A 292 -14.53 -6.08 19.94
CA ILE A 292 -13.92 -4.76 19.79
C ILE A 292 -13.89 -4.42 18.31
N ALA A 293 -14.30 -3.20 17.96
CA ALA A 293 -14.25 -2.68 16.61
C ALA A 293 -13.60 -1.29 16.58
N ILE A 294 -12.85 -1.01 15.53
CA ILE A 294 -12.30 0.32 15.23
C ILE A 294 -12.87 0.77 13.88
N VAL A 295 -13.36 2.00 13.83
CA VAL A 295 -13.70 2.71 12.59
C VAL A 295 -12.71 3.85 12.39
N PHE A 296 -12.07 3.89 11.23
CA PHE A 296 -11.11 4.93 10.85
C PHE A 296 -11.26 5.20 9.34
N GLU A 297 -11.40 6.47 8.94
CA GLU A 297 -11.61 6.88 7.54
C GLU A 297 -12.75 6.11 6.84
N GLY A 298 -13.86 5.87 7.56
CA GLY A 298 -15.01 5.11 7.05
C GLY A 298 -14.76 3.61 6.86
N LYS A 299 -13.57 3.10 7.18
CA LYS A 299 -13.26 1.66 7.18
C LYS A 299 -13.41 1.07 8.57
N ARG A 300 -13.88 -0.17 8.66
CA ARG A 300 -14.10 -0.88 9.93
C ARG A 300 -13.29 -2.16 10.01
N VAL A 301 -12.68 -2.40 11.16
CA VAL A 301 -12.10 -3.68 11.54
C VAL A 301 -12.63 -4.12 12.89
N SER A 302 -12.89 -5.42 13.06
CA SER A 302 -13.40 -5.95 14.32
C SER A 302 -12.87 -7.34 14.64
N ARG A 303 -12.80 -7.65 15.94
CA ARG A 303 -12.48 -8.97 16.46
C ARG A 303 -13.38 -9.34 17.62
N ASN A 304 -13.71 -10.62 17.66
CA ASN A 304 -14.44 -11.26 18.74
C ASN A 304 -13.45 -12.01 19.63
N VAL A 305 -13.74 -12.06 20.92
CA VAL A 305 -13.01 -12.82 21.93
C VAL A 305 -14.04 -13.60 22.76
N SER A 306 -13.77 -14.88 23.00
CA SER A 306 -14.60 -15.70 23.88
C SER A 306 -13.74 -16.50 24.84
N LEU A 307 -13.96 -16.32 26.14
CA LEU A 307 -13.13 -16.87 27.21
C LEU A 307 -14.00 -17.31 28.39
N GLY A 308 -13.59 -18.37 29.09
CA GLY A 308 -14.22 -18.78 30.35
C GLY A 308 -13.87 -17.82 31.49
N ILE A 309 -14.84 -17.49 32.33
CA ILE A 309 -14.68 -16.64 33.51
C ILE A 309 -14.29 -17.52 34.71
N SER A 310 -13.15 -17.21 35.34
CA SER A 310 -12.62 -17.98 36.46
C SER A 310 -13.63 -18.11 37.60
N SER A 311 -13.72 -19.32 38.15
CA SER A 311 -14.55 -19.68 39.30
C SER A 311 -13.90 -19.38 40.65
N SER A 312 -12.60 -19.03 40.68
CA SER A 312 -11.84 -18.87 41.93
C SER A 312 -12.35 -17.68 42.77
N SER A 313 -13.10 -17.99 43.82
CA SER A 313 -13.34 -17.11 44.99
C SER A 313 -11.98 -16.66 45.57
N PRO A 314 -11.83 -15.48 46.18
CA PRO A 314 -10.57 -15.13 46.85
C PRO A 314 -10.31 -16.17 47.94
N SER A 315 -9.28 -16.98 47.73
CA SER A 315 -8.74 -17.87 48.76
C SER A 315 -8.45 -16.99 49.97
N ARG A 316 -9.18 -17.24 51.07
CA ARG A 316 -8.87 -16.68 52.37
C ARG A 316 -7.55 -17.32 52.79
N VAL A 317 -6.44 -16.70 52.41
CA VAL A 317 -5.08 -17.12 52.81
C VAL A 317 -5.03 -17.06 54.33
N ARG A 318 -5.04 -18.22 54.99
CA ARG A 318 -4.61 -18.32 56.39
C ARG A 318 -3.11 -18.02 56.41
N PRO A 319 -2.63 -17.09 57.25
CA PRO A 319 -1.20 -16.86 57.37
C PRO A 319 -0.56 -18.10 58.01
N ARG A 320 0.32 -18.78 57.26
CA ARG A 320 1.21 -19.78 57.82
C ARG A 320 2.49 -19.04 58.23
N LEU A 321 2.66 -18.85 59.53
CA LEU A 321 3.94 -18.49 60.14
C LEU A 321 4.96 -19.58 59.81
N THR A 322 5.97 -19.24 59.02
CA THR A 322 7.25 -19.98 59.01
C THR A 322 8.40 -19.02 58.77
N SER A 323 9.06 -18.71 59.88
CA SER A 323 10.50 -18.70 60.13
C SER A 323 11.44 -18.22 59.02
N ALA A 324 12.17 -17.15 59.37
CA ALA A 324 13.32 -16.60 58.68
C ALA A 324 14.47 -17.61 58.56
N ARG A 325 15.14 -17.61 57.41
CA ARG A 325 16.59 -17.87 57.37
C ARG A 325 17.27 -16.96 56.35
N SER A 326 18.08 -16.09 56.91
CA SER A 326 19.09 -15.24 56.29
C SER A 326 20.13 -16.07 55.55
N SER A 327 20.49 -15.65 54.34
CA SER A 327 21.85 -15.87 53.82
C SER A 327 22.22 -14.71 52.89
N LYS A 328 23.17 -13.91 53.38
CA LYS A 328 23.91 -12.88 52.65
C LYS A 328 24.77 -13.56 51.59
N LEU A 329 24.86 -12.94 50.40
CA LEU A 329 26.08 -13.01 49.60
C LEU A 329 26.23 -11.73 48.78
N SER A 330 27.23 -10.94 49.17
CA SER A 330 27.77 -9.80 48.44
C SER A 330 28.46 -10.27 47.16
N ALA A 331 28.30 -9.50 46.08
CA ALA A 331 29.32 -9.41 45.06
C ALA A 331 29.27 -8.01 44.42
N SER A 332 30.30 -7.21 44.71
CA SER A 332 30.63 -5.96 44.04
C SER A 332 31.04 -6.22 42.59
N PHE A 333 30.61 -5.39 41.65
CA PHE A 333 31.31 -5.25 40.37
C PHE A 333 31.25 -3.81 39.86
N ARG A 334 32.42 -3.29 39.48
CA ARG A 334 32.70 -1.90 39.07
C ARG A 334 32.29 -1.64 37.62
N LEU A 335 31.97 -0.38 37.35
CA LEU A 335 31.92 0.25 36.02
C LEU A 335 33.33 0.37 35.41
N PRO A 336 33.41 0.58 34.09
CA PRO A 336 33.94 1.86 33.63
C PRO A 336 33.18 2.52 32.47
N ASP A 337 33.34 3.84 32.42
CA ASP A 337 32.95 4.81 31.40
C ASP A 337 33.66 4.61 30.04
N SER A 338 33.04 5.09 28.94
CA SER A 338 33.56 6.20 28.10
C SER A 338 32.90 6.32 26.72
N ALA A 339 32.57 7.59 26.36
CA ALA A 339 32.76 8.31 25.06
C ALA A 339 32.30 7.69 23.72
N ALA A 340 31.98 8.38 22.62
CA ALA A 340 31.66 9.75 22.19
C ALA A 340 31.47 9.70 20.63
N ALA A 341 31.17 10.85 20.00
CA ALA A 341 31.24 11.19 18.55
C ALA A 341 29.97 10.94 17.69
N LEU A 342 29.24 11.99 17.26
CA LEU A 342 29.47 12.95 16.15
C LEU A 342 29.08 12.37 14.77
N SER A 343 28.09 12.99 14.11
CA SER A 343 27.93 12.91 12.66
C SER A 343 27.32 14.20 12.12
N SER A 344 27.94 14.69 11.04
CA SER A 344 27.80 15.99 10.39
C SER A 344 26.79 15.91 9.24
N SER A 345 26.02 17.00 9.07
CA SER A 345 25.15 17.26 7.92
C SER A 345 25.90 18.06 6.85
N ARG A 346 25.73 17.72 5.57
CA ARG A 346 26.08 18.58 4.42
C ARG A 346 24.87 18.74 3.48
N GLU A 347 24.75 19.97 2.99
CA GLU A 347 23.73 20.53 2.09
C GLU A 347 23.84 20.00 0.64
N ALA A 348 22.70 20.00 -0.06
CA ALA A 348 22.59 19.73 -1.49
C ALA A 348 22.32 21.04 -2.27
N LYS A 349 22.94 21.18 -3.45
CA LYS A 349 22.91 22.36 -4.33
C LYS A 349 22.15 22.02 -5.62
N THR A 350 21.28 22.94 -6.02
CA THR A 350 20.29 22.86 -7.11
C THR A 350 20.89 23.17 -8.49
N ALA A 351 20.47 22.47 -9.54
CA ALA A 351 20.74 22.80 -10.96
C ALA A 351 19.41 22.97 -11.74
N ARG A 352 19.42 23.87 -12.74
CA ARG A 352 18.28 24.25 -13.62
C ARG A 352 18.51 23.65 -15.01
N CYS A 353 17.48 23.07 -15.64
CA CYS A 353 17.48 22.74 -17.07
C CYS A 353 16.70 23.79 -17.87
N ALA A 354 17.16 24.02 -19.10
CA ALA A 354 16.63 24.92 -20.13
C ALA A 354 16.07 24.13 -21.30
#